data_AF-A0A8X8KDH5-F1
#
_entry.id   AF-A0A8X8KDH5-F1
#
_cell.length_a   1.000
_cell.length_b   1.000
_cell.length_c   1.000
_cell.angle_alpha   90.00
_cell.angle_beta   90.00
_cell.angle_gamma   90.00
#
_symmetry.space_group_name_H-M   'P 1'
#
loop_
_entity.id
_entity.type
_entity.pdbx_description
1 polymer ?
#
loop_
_entity_poly.entity_id
_entity_poly.type
_entity_poly.pdbx_seq_one_letter_code
_entity_poly.pdbx_strand_id
1 'polypeptide(L)'
;MIEIDHKTDIIIPFNKIGEPEWDVKTRLILESLADLNDDEIAPAIDDEQILKLEQRLNCRLPESLKIFYQHFGIADIGEQLQQFDDIGYLKDIWANAPQYAPEFSQTDLAVLPHLITFSDYLGNGNMFCFHDISKEIYYFDHDDTPYLSKILDCVDDYIKGCLILVQSEFFAEAHPDEVDEWVEERFIALFNEQILKKWRY
;
A
#
# COMPACT_ATOMS: atom_id res chain seq x y z
N MET A 1 -11.46 4.27 -18.85
CA MET A 1 -12.11 4.73 -17.62
C MET A 1 -13.10 3.67 -17.14
N ILE A 2 -12.91 3.19 -15.93
CA ILE A 2 -13.87 2.34 -15.20
C ILE A 2 -15.06 3.22 -14.79
N GLU A 3 -16.27 2.66 -14.86
CA GLU A 3 -17.50 3.26 -14.33
C GLU A 3 -18.17 2.20 -13.45
N ILE A 4 -18.51 2.57 -12.21
CA ILE A 4 -19.13 1.68 -11.22
C ILE A 4 -20.54 2.14 -10.93
N ASP A 5 -21.51 1.36 -11.42
CA ASP A 5 -22.94 1.52 -11.15
C ASP A 5 -23.49 0.40 -10.28
N HIS A 6 -22.76 -0.73 -10.21
CA HIS A 6 -23.12 -1.90 -9.44
C HIS A 6 -21.91 -2.51 -8.72
N LYS A 7 -22.16 -3.13 -7.56
CA LYS A 7 -21.13 -3.89 -6.80
C LYS A 7 -20.40 -4.96 -7.62
N THR A 8 -21.00 -5.47 -8.69
CA THR A 8 -20.38 -6.45 -9.59
C THR A 8 -19.33 -5.86 -10.52
N ASP A 9 -19.31 -4.53 -10.67
CA ASP A 9 -18.40 -3.83 -11.56
C ASP A 9 -17.02 -3.64 -10.92
N ILE A 10 -16.95 -3.72 -9.58
CA ILE A 10 -15.69 -3.67 -8.82
C ILE A 10 -14.76 -4.81 -9.26
N ILE A 11 -13.58 -4.42 -9.69
CA ILE A 11 -12.55 -5.29 -10.25
C ILE A 11 -11.65 -5.78 -9.13
N ILE A 12 -11.52 -7.11 -9.00
CA ILE A 12 -10.41 -7.71 -8.25
C ILE A 12 -9.20 -7.78 -9.20
N PRO A 13 -8.09 -7.06 -8.91
CA PRO A 13 -7.04 -6.81 -9.89
C PRO A 13 -6.26 -8.09 -10.24
N PHE A 14 -5.87 -8.86 -9.24
CA PHE A 14 -5.09 -10.08 -9.40
C PHE A 14 -5.24 -11.00 -8.18
N ASN A 15 -4.77 -12.24 -8.32
CA ASN A 15 -4.55 -13.12 -7.17
C ASN A 15 -3.17 -12.90 -6.56
N LYS A 16 -2.14 -12.89 -7.42
CA LYS A 16 -0.74 -12.68 -7.07
C LYS A 16 -0.01 -11.89 -8.16
N ILE A 17 0.87 -10.99 -7.76
CA ILE A 17 1.69 -10.20 -8.66
C ILE A 17 2.73 -11.10 -9.34
N GLY A 18 2.89 -10.95 -10.65
CA GLY A 18 3.80 -11.76 -11.48
C GLY A 18 3.18 -13.03 -12.07
N GLU A 19 1.94 -13.37 -11.73
CA GLU A 19 1.19 -14.43 -12.44
C GLU A 19 0.75 -13.94 -13.83
N PRO A 20 0.50 -14.84 -14.81
CA PRO A 20 0.03 -14.40 -16.13
C PRO A 20 -1.18 -13.46 -16.05
N GLU A 21 -1.14 -12.36 -16.78
CA GLU A 21 -2.20 -11.34 -16.88
C GLU A 21 -2.50 -10.56 -15.59
N TRP A 22 -1.67 -10.67 -14.54
CA TRP A 22 -1.82 -9.90 -13.30
C TRP A 22 -1.87 -8.38 -13.54
N ASP A 23 -1.15 -7.92 -14.57
CA ASP A 23 -0.95 -6.52 -14.92
C ASP A 23 -2.12 -5.93 -15.72
N VAL A 24 -2.97 -6.75 -16.34
CA VAL A 24 -4.03 -6.28 -17.24
C VAL A 24 -5.07 -5.45 -16.50
N LYS A 25 -5.63 -6.01 -15.42
CA LYS A 25 -6.65 -5.32 -14.62
C LYS A 25 -6.04 -4.23 -13.74
N THR A 26 -4.83 -4.45 -13.23
CA THR A 26 -4.09 -3.42 -12.50
C THR A 26 -3.87 -2.20 -13.37
N ARG A 27 -3.40 -2.38 -14.61
CA ARG A 27 -3.24 -1.28 -15.57
C ARG A 27 -4.54 -0.54 -15.81
N LEU A 28 -5.65 -1.25 -16.03
CA LEU A 28 -6.96 -0.62 -16.24
C LEU A 28 -7.39 0.28 -15.05
N ILE A 29 -7.15 -0.17 -13.81
CA ILE A 29 -7.45 0.61 -12.60
C ILE A 29 -6.55 1.84 -12.52
N LEU A 30 -5.23 1.67 -12.70
CA LEU A 30 -4.26 2.77 -12.65
C LEU A 30 -4.50 3.80 -13.76
N GLU A 31 -4.80 3.37 -14.99
CA GLU A 31 -5.13 4.25 -16.11
C GLU A 31 -6.40 5.04 -15.82
N SER A 32 -7.41 4.41 -15.20
CA SER A 32 -8.65 5.11 -14.83
C SER A 32 -8.45 6.14 -13.73
N LEU A 33 -7.57 5.86 -12.76
CA LEU A 33 -7.19 6.81 -11.71
C LEU A 33 -6.39 7.99 -12.27
N ALA A 34 -5.42 7.71 -13.14
CA ALA A 34 -4.62 8.72 -13.81
C ALA A 34 -5.50 9.64 -14.68
N ASP A 35 -6.41 9.05 -15.47
CA ASP A 35 -7.38 9.80 -16.28
C ASP A 35 -8.28 10.70 -15.40
N LEU A 36 -8.74 10.20 -14.24
CA LEU A 36 -9.58 10.95 -13.30
C LEU A 36 -8.85 12.17 -12.72
N ASN A 37 -7.55 12.02 -12.44
CA ASN A 37 -6.72 13.03 -11.82
C ASN A 37 -6.00 13.96 -12.82
N ASP A 38 -6.22 13.79 -14.13
CA ASP A 38 -5.47 14.47 -15.20
C ASP A 38 -3.94 14.28 -15.06
N ASP A 39 -3.54 13.05 -14.74
CA ASP A 39 -2.16 12.64 -14.49
C ASP A 39 -1.72 11.51 -15.45
N GLU A 40 -0.44 11.18 -15.42
CA GLU A 40 0.14 10.07 -16.18
C GLU A 40 0.52 8.90 -15.25
N ILE A 41 0.51 7.68 -15.80
CA ILE A 41 1.02 6.53 -15.06
C ILE A 41 2.53 6.68 -14.86
N ALA A 42 2.98 6.42 -13.63
CA ALA A 42 4.37 6.42 -13.27
C ALA A 42 5.20 5.47 -14.17
N PRO A 43 6.41 5.89 -14.58
CA PRO A 43 7.26 5.06 -15.43
C PRO A 43 7.78 3.84 -14.65
N ALA A 44 7.94 2.72 -15.36
CA ALA A 44 8.59 1.52 -14.84
C ALA A 44 9.99 1.82 -14.27
N ILE A 45 10.30 1.19 -13.14
CA ILE A 45 11.61 1.29 -12.47
C ILE A 45 12.49 0.12 -12.91
N ASP A 46 13.72 0.41 -13.30
CA ASP A 46 14.68 -0.61 -13.71
C ASP A 46 15.31 -1.37 -12.52
N ASP A 47 15.91 -2.52 -12.84
CA ASP A 47 16.58 -3.39 -11.88
C ASP A 47 17.75 -2.72 -11.15
N GLU A 48 18.43 -1.75 -11.78
CA GLU A 48 19.58 -1.08 -11.19
C GLU A 48 19.13 -0.15 -10.06
N GLN A 49 18.04 0.57 -10.26
CA GLN A 49 17.43 1.43 -9.25
C GLN A 49 16.93 0.61 -8.05
N ILE A 50 16.24 -0.51 -8.31
CA ILE A 50 15.80 -1.43 -7.26
C ILE A 50 17.01 -2.01 -6.51
N LEU A 51 18.05 -2.43 -7.22
CA LEU A 51 19.26 -2.97 -6.60
C LEU A 51 19.97 -1.93 -5.71
N LYS A 52 20.03 -0.67 -6.15
CA LYS A 52 20.60 0.43 -5.33
C LYS A 52 19.81 0.63 -4.05
N LEU A 53 18.48 0.57 -4.11
CA LEU A 53 17.61 0.64 -2.95
C LEU A 53 17.87 -0.53 -1.99
N GLU A 54 17.87 -1.77 -2.49
CA GLU A 54 18.14 -2.96 -1.67
C GLU A 54 19.53 -2.91 -1.01
N GLN A 55 20.54 -2.41 -1.72
CA GLN A 55 21.89 -2.21 -1.20
C GLN A 55 21.93 -1.15 -0.09
N ARG A 56 21.23 -0.02 -0.29
CA ARG A 56 21.12 1.05 0.72
C ARG A 56 20.45 0.57 2.01
N LEU A 57 19.39 -0.23 1.86
CA LEU A 57 18.65 -0.82 2.99
C LEU A 57 19.38 -2.02 3.60
N ASN A 58 20.37 -2.59 2.91
CA ASN A 58 20.95 -3.89 3.22
C ASN A 58 19.87 -4.98 3.40
N CYS A 59 18.82 -4.92 2.59
CA CYS A 59 17.63 -5.75 2.68
C CYS A 59 17.03 -5.93 1.29
N ARG A 60 16.54 -7.14 0.98
CA ARG A 60 15.78 -7.37 -0.25
C ARG A 60 14.36 -6.86 -0.10
N LEU A 61 13.82 -6.23 -1.12
CA LEU A 61 12.40 -5.90 -1.18
C LEU A 61 11.56 -7.18 -1.32
N PRO A 62 10.29 -7.15 -0.89
CA PRO A 62 9.32 -8.17 -1.26
C PRO A 62 9.29 -8.36 -2.79
N GLU A 63 9.26 -9.61 -3.25
CA GLU A 63 9.36 -9.90 -4.70
C GLU A 63 8.24 -9.25 -5.50
N SER A 64 7.01 -9.31 -4.99
CA SER A 64 5.84 -8.67 -5.61
C SER A 64 5.96 -7.15 -5.67
N LEU A 65 6.58 -6.51 -4.68
CA LEU A 65 6.83 -5.07 -4.71
C LEU A 65 7.81 -4.69 -5.84
N LYS A 66 8.86 -5.47 -6.03
CA LYS A 66 9.82 -5.26 -7.15
C LYS A 66 9.15 -5.41 -8.50
N ILE A 67 8.38 -6.49 -8.68
CA ILE A 67 7.64 -6.74 -9.93
C ILE A 67 6.66 -5.60 -10.19
N PHE A 68 5.98 -5.11 -9.16
CA PHE A 68 5.10 -3.95 -9.28
C PHE A 68 5.85 -2.71 -9.76
N TYR A 69 6.93 -2.33 -9.08
CA TYR A 69 7.77 -1.19 -9.46
C TYR A 69 8.32 -1.31 -10.90
N GLN A 70 8.69 -2.51 -11.33
CA GLN A 70 9.17 -2.76 -12.71
C GLN A 70 8.09 -2.59 -13.78
N HIS A 71 6.80 -2.63 -13.42
CA HIS A 71 5.70 -2.48 -14.39
C HIS A 71 5.01 -1.13 -14.30
N PHE A 72 4.82 -0.62 -13.10
CA PHE A 72 3.98 0.54 -12.80
C PHE A 72 4.71 1.64 -12.05
N GLY A 73 5.99 1.46 -11.73
CA GLY A 73 6.75 2.46 -10.99
C GLY A 73 6.15 2.79 -9.63
N ILE A 74 6.40 4.02 -9.17
CA ILE A 74 5.81 4.57 -7.95
C ILE A 74 4.42 5.14 -8.29
N ALA A 75 3.50 4.27 -8.67
CA ALA A 75 2.14 4.64 -9.06
C ALA A 75 1.31 5.13 -7.87
N ASP A 76 0.35 6.01 -8.15
CA ASP A 76 -0.78 6.24 -7.25
C ASP A 76 -1.68 5.00 -7.25
N ILE A 77 -1.90 4.43 -6.08
CA ILE A 77 -2.74 3.24 -5.87
C ILE A 77 -3.94 3.53 -4.98
N GLY A 78 -4.27 4.81 -4.75
CA GLY A 78 -5.15 5.27 -3.67
C GLY A 78 -4.42 5.46 -2.33
N GLU A 79 -3.10 5.20 -2.32
CA GLU A 79 -2.15 5.44 -1.25
C GLU A 79 -0.84 5.93 -1.85
N GLN A 80 -0.01 6.59 -1.05
CA GLN A 80 1.25 7.17 -1.55
C GLN A 80 2.41 6.21 -1.37
N LEU A 81 2.76 5.47 -2.44
CA LEU A 81 4.03 4.73 -2.45
C LEU A 81 5.20 5.71 -2.30
N GLN A 82 6.11 5.42 -1.38
CA GLN A 82 7.22 6.30 -1.04
C GLN A 82 8.24 6.38 -2.18
N GLN A 83 8.85 7.55 -2.35
CA GLN A 83 10.01 7.69 -3.22
C GLN A 83 11.18 6.84 -2.69
N PHE A 84 12.02 6.34 -3.59
CA PHE A 84 13.10 5.44 -3.21
C PHE A 84 14.11 6.06 -2.25
N ASP A 85 14.25 7.38 -2.20
CA ASP A 85 15.11 8.07 -1.23
C ASP A 85 14.49 8.13 0.18
N ASP A 86 13.15 8.11 0.26
CA ASP A 86 12.39 8.22 1.51
C ASP A 86 12.15 6.86 2.18
N ILE A 87 12.17 5.77 1.41
CA ILE A 87 12.09 4.40 1.93
C ILE A 87 13.23 4.17 2.93
N GLY A 88 12.91 3.74 4.14
CA GLY A 88 13.90 3.56 5.20
C GLY A 88 13.38 2.75 6.37
N TYR A 89 14.26 2.46 7.33
CA TYR A 89 13.83 1.80 8.56
C TYR A 89 13.02 2.77 9.42
N LEU A 90 11.86 2.32 9.89
CA LEU A 90 10.97 3.12 10.74
C LEU A 90 11.67 3.61 12.01
N LYS A 91 12.52 2.78 12.63
CA LYS A 91 13.33 3.16 13.81
C LYS A 91 14.24 4.37 13.58
N ASP A 92 14.63 4.64 12.34
CA ASP A 92 15.63 5.67 12.03
C ASP A 92 15.00 7.06 11.89
N ILE A 93 13.67 7.16 11.72
CA ILE A 93 12.93 8.43 11.60
C ILE A 93 13.24 9.36 12.78
N TRP A 94 13.27 8.82 13.99
CA TRP A 94 13.53 9.59 15.22
C TRP A 94 14.95 9.46 15.75
N ALA A 95 15.88 8.85 15.01
CA ALA A 95 17.24 8.59 15.52
C ALA A 95 17.97 9.88 15.95
N ASN A 96 17.74 10.98 15.24
CA ASN A 96 18.34 12.29 15.53
C ASN A 96 17.54 13.13 16.53
N ALA A 97 16.31 12.73 16.86
CA ALA A 97 15.48 13.42 17.84
C ALA A 97 14.56 12.43 18.61
N PRO A 98 15.14 11.53 19.43
CA PRO A 98 14.40 10.44 20.07
C PRO A 98 13.27 10.90 21.00
N GLN A 99 13.33 12.15 21.49
CA GLN A 99 12.29 12.75 22.32
C GLN A 99 10.94 12.95 21.60
N TYR A 100 10.92 12.85 20.26
CA TYR A 100 9.70 12.88 19.45
C TYR A 100 9.25 11.49 19.01
N ALA A 101 9.97 10.43 19.41
CA ALA A 101 9.55 9.07 19.11
C ALA A 101 8.30 8.70 19.93
N PRO A 102 7.37 7.93 19.36
CA PRO A 102 6.27 7.33 20.12
C PRO A 102 6.79 6.52 21.31
N GLU A 103 5.99 6.45 22.38
CA GLU A 103 6.26 5.56 23.52
C GLU A 103 5.94 4.11 23.15
N PHE A 104 6.83 3.48 22.38
CA PHE A 104 6.68 2.12 21.92
C PHE A 104 6.56 1.12 23.07
N SER A 105 5.59 0.22 22.99
CA SER A 105 5.46 -0.91 23.91
C SER A 105 6.61 -1.90 23.74
N GLN A 106 6.78 -2.85 24.67
CA GLN A 106 7.78 -3.93 24.51
C GLN A 106 7.53 -4.78 23.26
N THR A 107 6.26 -4.96 22.88
CA THR A 107 5.88 -5.67 21.65
C THR A 107 6.30 -4.88 20.42
N ASP A 108 6.06 -3.56 20.42
CA ASP A 108 6.48 -2.69 19.32
C ASP A 108 7.99 -2.70 19.17
N LEU A 109 8.74 -2.57 20.27
CA LEU A 109 10.20 -2.56 20.28
C LEU A 109 10.82 -3.87 19.76
N ALA A 110 10.09 -4.99 19.84
CA ALA A 110 10.57 -6.25 19.28
C ALA A 110 10.50 -6.28 17.74
N VAL A 111 9.57 -5.54 17.14
CA VAL A 111 9.34 -5.54 15.68
C VAL A 111 9.93 -4.30 15.01
N LEU A 112 9.88 -3.14 15.67
CA LEU A 112 10.35 -1.84 15.17
C LEU A 112 11.71 -1.88 14.45
N PRO A 113 12.75 -2.61 14.93
CA PRO A 113 14.04 -2.66 14.25
C PRO A 113 14.03 -3.28 12.85
N HIS A 114 12.95 -3.99 12.50
CA HIS A 114 12.76 -4.77 11.28
C HIS A 114 11.82 -4.13 10.27
N LEU A 115 11.16 -3.03 10.63
CA LEU A 115 10.16 -2.40 9.78
C LEU A 115 10.81 -1.39 8.83
N ILE A 116 10.57 -1.59 7.53
CA ILE A 116 10.99 -0.68 6.47
C ILE A 116 9.73 -0.06 5.85
N THR A 117 9.64 1.26 5.86
CA THR A 117 8.52 2.03 5.29
C THR A 117 8.55 1.93 3.77
N PHE A 118 7.38 1.85 3.14
CA PHE A 118 7.30 1.85 1.66
C PHE A 118 6.07 2.57 1.11
N SER A 119 5.13 2.96 1.97
CA SER A 119 3.98 3.77 1.60
C SER A 119 3.53 4.63 2.77
N ASP A 120 3.01 5.81 2.47
CA ASP A 120 2.36 6.71 3.42
C ASP A 120 0.85 6.64 3.25
N TYR A 121 0.12 6.79 4.36
CA TYR A 121 -1.33 6.98 4.33
C TYR A 121 -1.64 8.45 4.05
N LEU A 122 -1.80 8.78 2.77
CA LEU A 122 -2.18 10.12 2.30
C LEU A 122 -1.37 11.28 2.93
N GLY A 123 -0.11 11.02 3.29
CA GLY A 123 0.81 11.99 3.91
C GLY A 123 0.45 12.44 5.33
N ASN A 124 -0.43 11.74 6.04
CA ASN A 124 -0.89 12.16 7.37
C ASN A 124 0.09 11.79 8.51
N GLY A 125 1.11 10.97 8.23
CA GLY A 125 2.08 10.48 9.23
C GLY A 125 1.96 8.99 9.54
N ASN A 126 0.84 8.35 9.18
CA ASN A 126 0.70 6.90 9.21
C ASN A 126 1.43 6.28 8.02
N MET A 127 2.04 5.12 8.23
CA MET A 127 2.91 4.49 7.23
C MET A 127 2.66 2.99 7.14
N PHE A 128 2.76 2.45 5.95
CA PHE A 128 2.84 1.02 5.72
C PHE A 128 4.30 0.59 5.64
N CYS A 129 4.62 -0.46 6.39
CA CYS A 129 5.94 -1.04 6.49
C CYS A 129 5.92 -2.51 6.09
N PHE A 130 6.98 -3.01 5.47
CA PHE A 130 7.21 -4.45 5.39
C PHE A 130 8.29 -4.87 6.39
N HIS A 131 8.17 -6.08 6.92
CA HIS A 131 9.19 -6.68 7.77
C HIS A 131 10.38 -7.17 6.91
N ASP A 132 11.61 -6.81 7.30
CA ASP A 132 12.83 -7.12 6.55
C ASP A 132 13.14 -8.63 6.39
N ILE A 133 12.72 -9.46 7.34
CA ILE A 133 12.80 -10.93 7.30
C ILE A 133 11.49 -11.56 6.82
N SER A 134 10.36 -11.39 7.53
CA SER A 134 9.13 -12.14 7.24
C SER A 134 8.36 -11.63 6.02
N LYS A 135 8.59 -10.36 5.61
CA LYS A 135 7.88 -9.66 4.53
C LYS A 135 6.39 -9.43 4.79
N GLU A 136 5.93 -9.66 6.02
CA GLU A 136 4.60 -9.27 6.49
C GLU A 136 4.45 -7.75 6.50
N ILE A 137 3.22 -7.28 6.37
CA ILE A 137 2.90 -5.86 6.30
C ILE A 137 2.38 -5.37 7.66
N TYR A 138 3.01 -4.30 8.11
CA TYR A 138 2.68 -3.59 9.32
C TYR A 138 2.15 -2.20 8.97
N TYR A 139 1.20 -1.75 9.76
CA TYR A 139 0.76 -0.37 9.78
C TYR A 139 1.35 0.31 11.00
N PHE A 140 2.06 1.41 10.76
CA PHE A 140 2.44 2.38 11.77
C PHE A 140 1.35 3.43 11.87
N ASP A 141 0.69 3.43 13.02
CA ASP A 141 -0.29 4.43 13.42
C ASP A 141 0.43 5.48 14.27
N HIS A 142 0.37 6.75 13.89
CA HIS A 142 0.98 7.85 14.63
C HIS A 142 -0.02 8.50 15.60
N ASP A 143 -1.31 8.17 15.48
CA ASP A 143 -2.42 8.78 16.22
C ASP A 143 -2.83 7.94 17.44
N ASP A 144 -2.87 6.61 17.30
CA ASP A 144 -3.36 5.70 18.35
C ASP A 144 -2.53 4.42 18.54
N THR A 145 -2.69 3.84 19.74
CA THR A 145 -2.08 2.57 20.13
C THR A 145 -2.97 1.37 19.77
N PRO A 146 -2.40 0.21 19.42
CA PRO A 146 -0.97 -0.04 19.26
C PRO A 146 -0.42 0.69 18.03
N TYR A 147 0.75 1.32 18.23
CA TYR A 147 1.43 2.09 17.18
C TYR A 147 1.87 1.19 16.02
N LEU A 148 2.23 -0.07 16.29
CA LEU A 148 2.59 -1.04 15.26
C LEU A 148 1.59 -2.19 15.26
N SER A 149 0.91 -2.37 14.13
CA SER A 149 -0.04 -3.46 13.93
C SER A 149 0.34 -4.28 12.71
N LYS A 150 0.52 -5.60 12.85
CA LYS A 150 0.60 -6.50 11.70
C LYS A 150 -0.79 -6.57 11.06
N ILE A 151 -0.94 -6.11 9.82
CA ILE A 151 -2.25 -6.03 9.16
C ILE A 151 -2.40 -7.02 7.99
N LEU A 152 -1.32 -7.35 7.26
CA LEU A 152 -1.40 -8.26 6.10
C LEU A 152 -0.18 -9.18 6.05
N ASP A 153 -0.30 -10.29 5.31
CA ASP A 153 0.76 -11.30 5.18
C ASP A 153 1.83 -10.93 4.14
N CYS A 154 1.48 -10.14 3.12
CA CYS A 154 2.40 -9.80 2.04
C CYS A 154 1.99 -8.53 1.27
N VAL A 155 2.91 -8.04 0.44
CA VAL A 155 2.67 -6.84 -0.39
C VAL A 155 1.58 -7.06 -1.45
N ASP A 156 1.43 -8.28 -1.96
CA ASP A 156 0.37 -8.59 -2.93
C ASP A 156 -1.01 -8.21 -2.38
N ASP A 157 -1.26 -8.53 -1.11
CA ASP A 157 -2.51 -8.21 -0.45
C ASP A 157 -2.65 -6.71 -0.14
N TYR A 158 -1.54 -6.04 0.17
CA TYR A 158 -1.52 -4.59 0.35
C TYR A 158 -1.92 -3.86 -0.95
N ILE A 159 -1.19 -4.09 -2.05
CA ILE A 159 -1.47 -3.45 -3.34
C ILE A 159 -2.87 -3.80 -3.83
N LYS A 160 -3.29 -5.06 -3.68
CA LYS A 160 -4.66 -5.51 -4.01
C LYS A 160 -5.71 -4.75 -3.21
N GLY A 161 -5.46 -4.55 -1.91
CA GLY A 161 -6.31 -3.76 -1.03
C GLY A 161 -6.46 -2.31 -1.52
N CYS A 162 -5.35 -1.61 -1.76
CA CYS A 162 -5.37 -0.23 -2.23
C CYS A 162 -6.14 -0.10 -3.55
N LEU A 163 -5.83 -0.96 -4.53
CA LEU A 163 -6.49 -0.96 -5.85
C LEU A 163 -7.98 -1.30 -5.79
N ILE A 164 -8.44 -2.03 -4.78
CA ILE A 164 -9.87 -2.26 -4.56
C ILE A 164 -10.52 -1.03 -3.93
N LEU A 165 -9.88 -0.43 -2.93
CA LEU A 165 -10.43 0.73 -2.22
C LEU A 165 -10.51 1.96 -3.12
N VAL A 166 -9.48 2.24 -3.94
CA VAL A 166 -9.45 3.41 -4.83
C VAL A 166 -10.56 3.41 -5.88
N GLN A 167 -11.19 2.26 -6.13
CA GLN A 167 -12.33 2.17 -7.03
C GLN A 167 -13.58 2.89 -6.48
N SER A 168 -13.61 3.32 -5.21
CA SER A 168 -14.64 4.23 -4.68
C SER A 168 -14.78 5.51 -5.51
N GLU A 169 -13.69 5.95 -6.13
CA GLU A 169 -13.61 7.18 -6.92
C GLU A 169 -14.24 7.04 -8.33
N PHE A 170 -14.56 5.82 -8.77
CA PHE A 170 -15.03 5.55 -10.14
C PHE A 170 -16.55 5.43 -10.25
N PHE A 171 -17.30 6.06 -9.35
CA PHE A 171 -18.76 6.09 -9.41
C PHE A 171 -19.25 6.87 -10.64
N ALA A 172 -20.32 6.38 -11.27
CA ALA A 172 -21.00 7.07 -12.36
C ALA A 172 -22.41 7.52 -11.95
N GLU A 173 -23.42 6.68 -12.16
CA GLU A 173 -24.82 6.99 -11.80
C GLU A 173 -25.16 6.58 -10.36
N ALA A 174 -24.41 5.64 -9.78
CA ALA A 174 -24.55 5.24 -8.38
C ALA A 174 -24.13 6.36 -7.41
N HIS A 175 -24.71 6.35 -6.20
CA HIS A 175 -24.34 7.33 -5.19
C HIS A 175 -22.93 7.03 -4.63
N PRO A 176 -22.06 8.03 -4.40
CA PRO A 176 -20.70 7.81 -3.89
C PRO A 176 -20.65 6.95 -2.62
N ASP A 177 -21.51 7.25 -1.64
CA ASP A 177 -21.59 6.47 -0.40
C ASP A 177 -21.95 4.99 -0.65
N GLU A 178 -22.79 4.68 -1.66
CA GLU A 178 -23.12 3.29 -1.99
C GLU A 178 -21.92 2.56 -2.62
N VAL A 179 -21.15 3.25 -3.47
CA VAL A 179 -19.95 2.69 -4.08
C VAL A 179 -18.85 2.47 -3.04
N ASP A 180 -18.68 3.41 -2.10
CA ASP A 180 -17.76 3.26 -0.97
C ASP A 180 -18.12 2.03 -0.11
N GLU A 181 -19.39 1.85 0.24
CA GLU A 181 -19.85 0.64 0.94
C GLU A 181 -19.55 -0.63 0.14
N TRP A 182 -19.75 -0.63 -1.18
CA TRP A 182 -19.50 -1.81 -2.01
C TRP A 182 -18.01 -2.18 -2.07
N VAL A 183 -17.10 -1.20 -2.19
CA VAL A 183 -15.65 -1.49 -2.20
C VAL A 183 -15.18 -1.98 -0.84
N GLU A 184 -15.70 -1.43 0.26
CA GLU A 184 -15.44 -1.93 1.61
C GLU A 184 -15.92 -3.38 1.77
N GLU A 185 -17.13 -3.70 1.33
CA GLU A 185 -17.65 -5.07 1.38
C GLU A 185 -16.79 -6.05 0.57
N ARG A 186 -16.22 -5.61 -0.57
CA ARG A 186 -15.27 -6.42 -1.36
C ARG A 186 -13.94 -6.61 -0.65
N PHE A 187 -13.41 -5.55 -0.05
CA PHE A 187 -12.19 -5.61 0.75
C PHE A 187 -12.36 -6.57 1.93
N ILE A 188 -13.45 -6.43 2.70
CA ILE A 188 -13.76 -7.26 3.87
C ILE A 188 -13.87 -8.74 3.48
N ALA A 189 -14.49 -9.03 2.34
CA ALA A 189 -14.64 -10.40 1.85
C ALA A 189 -13.30 -11.09 1.53
N LEU A 190 -12.26 -10.33 1.20
CA LEU A 190 -10.92 -10.86 0.91
C LEU A 190 -10.00 -10.88 2.14
N PHE A 191 -10.14 -9.89 3.03
CA PHE A 191 -9.24 -9.70 4.17
C PHE A 191 -9.97 -9.88 5.50
N ASN A 192 -10.63 -8.82 5.97
CA ASN A 192 -11.64 -8.78 7.04
C ASN A 192 -11.92 -7.31 7.44
N GLU A 193 -12.95 -7.12 8.26
CA GLU A 193 -13.37 -5.82 8.78
C GLU A 193 -12.35 -5.16 9.73
N GLN A 194 -11.57 -5.94 10.49
CA GLN A 194 -10.62 -5.38 11.45
C GLN A 194 -9.45 -4.68 10.75
N ILE A 195 -8.98 -5.27 9.63
CA ILE A 195 -7.95 -4.66 8.79
C ILE A 195 -8.47 -3.36 8.17
N LEU A 196 -9.68 -3.37 7.60
CA LEU A 196 -10.28 -2.18 7.01
C LEU A 196 -10.41 -1.05 8.04
N LYS A 197 -10.89 -1.38 9.24
CA LYS A 197 -10.97 -0.44 10.35
C LYS A 197 -9.61 0.17 10.66
N LYS A 198 -8.58 -0.64 10.91
CA LYS A 198 -7.24 -0.12 11.23
C LYS A 198 -6.61 0.68 10.09
N TRP A 199 -7.00 0.42 8.85
CA TRP A 199 -6.48 1.11 7.67
C TRP A 199 -7.17 2.47 7.46
N ARG A 200 -8.51 2.53 7.43
CA ARG A 200 -9.26 3.75 7.06
C ARG A 200 -9.78 4.60 8.23
N TYR A 201 -9.92 4.04 9.44
CA TYR A 201 -10.72 4.61 10.54
C TYR A 201 -9.99 4.63 11.89
#